data_AF-A0A914KCG9-F1
#
_entry.id   AF-A0A914KCG9-F1
#
_cell.length_a   1.000
_cell.length_b   1.000
_cell.length_c   1.000
_cell.angle_alpha   90.00
_cell.angle_beta   90.00
_cell.angle_gamma   90.00
#
_symmetry.space_group_name_H-M   'P 1'
#
loop_
_entity.id
_entity.type
_entity.pdbx_description
1 polymer ?
#
loop_
_entity_poly.entity_id
_entity_poly.type
_entity_poly.pdbx_seq_one_letter_code
_entity_poly.pdbx_strand_id
1 'polypeptide(L)'
;MISTPQMTAGPCVIHCSAGVGRTGTLVAIETAIARLWKGQNINMKDIVLQMRTQRAFMVQTELQYIFTHLAVMYYISVSRREGRANS
;
A
#
# COMPACT_ATOMS: atom_id res chain seq x y z
N MET A 1 27.08 5.50 -23.67
CA MET A 1 26.35 5.68 -22.39
C MET A 1 25.10 6.48 -22.69
N ILE A 2 24.00 5.81 -23.02
CA ILE A 2 22.69 6.47 -23.16
C ILE A 2 22.00 6.28 -21.83
N SER A 3 21.93 7.35 -21.04
CA SER A 3 21.15 7.41 -19.82
C SER A 3 19.70 7.15 -20.19
N THR A 4 19.15 6.01 -19.78
CA THR A 4 17.71 5.76 -19.87
C THR A 4 17.00 6.92 -19.16
N PRO A 5 16.06 7.63 -19.80
CA PRO A 5 15.35 8.71 -19.14
C PRO A 5 14.59 8.09 -17.96
N GLN A 6 14.94 8.47 -16.74
CA GLN A 6 14.04 8.29 -15.61
C GLN A 6 12.81 9.14 -15.94
N MET A 7 11.77 8.51 -16.46
CA MET A 7 10.47 9.14 -16.50
C MET A 7 10.10 9.41 -15.04
N THR A 8 10.22 10.66 -14.61
CA THR A 8 9.56 11.12 -13.38
C THR A 8 8.07 11.13 -13.67
N ALA A 9 7.47 9.96 -13.76
CA ALA A 9 6.04 9.81 -13.94
C ALA A 9 5.37 10.53 -12.76
N GLY A 10 4.40 11.40 -13.07
CA GLY A 10 3.64 12.11 -12.05
C GLY A 10 2.90 11.15 -11.10
N PRO A 11 2.27 11.68 -10.04
CA PRO A 11 1.52 10.86 -9.09
C PRO A 11 0.49 9.96 -9.79
N CYS A 12 0.44 8.68 -9.41
CA CYS A 12 -0.55 7.75 -9.93
C CYS A 12 -1.96 8.14 -9.48
N VAL A 13 -2.92 8.20 -10.41
CA VAL A 13 -4.32 8.51 -10.13
C VAL A 13 -5.07 7.22 -9.79
N ILE A 14 -5.60 7.13 -8.57
CA ILE A 14 -6.41 6.00 -8.11
C ILE A 14 -7.79 6.51 -7.72
N HIS A 15 -8.84 5.95 -8.31
CA HIS A 15 -10.22 6.33 -7.99
C HIS A 15 -11.14 5.12 -7.82
N CYS A 16 -12.31 5.37 -7.23
CA CYS A 16 -13.43 4.44 -7.25
C CYS A 16 -14.70 5.23 -7.60
N SER A 17 -15.71 5.26 -6.73
CA SER A 17 -16.85 6.19 -6.81
C SER A 17 -16.53 7.46 -6.01
N ALA A 18 -16.68 7.44 -4.68
CA ALA A 18 -16.30 8.57 -3.82
C ALA A 18 -14.77 8.80 -3.66
N GLY A 19 -13.95 7.85 -4.11
CA GLY A 19 -12.48 7.92 -4.05
C GLY A 19 -11.90 7.80 -2.64
N VAL A 20 -12.58 7.15 -1.70
CA VAL A 20 -12.15 7.03 -0.29
C VAL A 20 -12.10 5.60 0.24
N GLY A 21 -13.06 4.75 -0.14
CA GLY A 21 -13.14 3.35 0.31
C GLY A 21 -12.09 2.47 -0.37
N ARG A 22 -12.42 1.87 -1.52
CA ARG A 22 -11.48 1.01 -2.30
C ARG A 22 -10.17 1.72 -2.66
N THR A 23 -10.23 3.01 -2.99
CA THR A 23 -9.04 3.84 -3.23
C THR A 23 -8.14 3.88 -2.00
N GLY A 24 -8.70 4.16 -0.81
CA GLY A 24 -7.94 4.17 0.42
C GLY A 24 -7.41 2.79 0.79
N THR A 25 -8.17 1.72 0.56
CA THR A 25 -7.71 0.35 0.79
C THR A 25 -6.46 0.03 -0.04
N LEU A 26 -6.49 0.33 -1.35
CA LEU A 26 -5.36 0.08 -2.23
C LEU A 26 -4.13 0.90 -1.85
N VAL A 27 -4.31 2.21 -1.60
CA VAL A 27 -3.21 3.10 -1.20
C VAL A 27 -2.59 2.68 0.14
N ALA A 28 -3.39 2.21 1.11
CA ALA A 28 -2.90 1.75 2.41
C ALA A 28 -2.06 0.47 2.27
N ILE A 29 -2.51 -0.50 1.46
CA ILE A 29 -1.75 -1.72 1.17
C ILE A 29 -0.42 -1.38 0.48
N GLU A 30 -0.47 -0.56 -0.56
CA GLU A 30 0.71 -0.15 -1.31
C GLU A 30 1.72 0.60 -0.41
N THR A 31 1.23 1.50 0.43
CA THR A 31 2.08 2.22 1.40
C THR A 31 2.75 1.27 2.38
N ALA A 32 2.02 0.27 2.87
CA ALA A 32 2.58 -0.73 3.78
C ALA A 32 3.66 -1.59 3.09
N ILE A 33 3.38 -2.07 1.89
CA ILE A 33 4.35 -2.83 1.08
C ILE A 33 5.58 -1.97 0.80
N ALA A 34 5.42 -0.74 0.34
CA ALA A 34 6.55 0.16 0.10
C ALA A 34 7.40 0.41 1.36
N ARG A 35 6.78 0.49 2.54
CA ARG A 35 7.50 0.58 3.83
C ARG A 35 8.27 -0.71 4.14
N LEU A 36 7.70 -1.90 3.89
CA LEU A 36 8.41 -3.18 4.04
C LEU A 36 9.67 -3.25 3.19
N TRP A 37 9.56 -2.88 1.91
CA TRP A 37 10.69 -2.89 0.98
C TRP A 37 11.80 -1.94 1.40
N LYS A 38 11.46 -0.87 2.11
CA LYS A 38 12.42 0.07 2.69
C LYS A 38 12.93 -0.34 4.08
N GLY A 39 12.54 -1.52 4.59
CA GLY A 39 12.89 -1.99 5.94
C GLY A 39 12.27 -1.16 7.06
N GLN A 40 11.20 -0.42 6.78
CA GLN A 40 10.52 0.44 7.76
C GLN A 40 9.45 -0.33 8.53
N ASN A 41 9.24 0.04 9.79
CA ASN A 41 8.14 -0.48 10.58
C ASN A 41 6.79 -0.11 9.96
N ILE A 42 5.86 -1.07 9.95
CA ILE A 42 4.47 -0.84 9.56
C ILE A 42 3.58 -0.80 10.79
N ASN A 43 2.75 0.23 10.86
CA ASN A 43 1.54 0.24 11.66
C ASN A 43 0.38 0.68 10.75
N MET A 44 -0.56 -0.22 10.49
CA MET A 44 -1.70 0.06 9.59
C MET A 44 -2.59 1.18 10.11
N LYS A 45 -2.74 1.32 11.43
CA LYS A 45 -3.52 2.40 12.04
C LYS A 45 -2.89 3.74 11.71
N ASP A 46 -1.58 3.86 11.88
CA ASP A 46 -0.86 5.12 11.64
C ASP A 46 -0.88 5.49 10.16
N ILE A 47 -0.74 4.50 9.26
CA ILE A 47 -0.86 4.70 7.81
C ILE A 47 -2.25 5.27 7.48
N VAL A 48 -3.33 4.63 7.95
CA VAL A 48 -4.69 5.07 7.65
C VAL A 48 -5.00 6.42 8.30
N LEU A 49 -4.54 6.68 9.53
CA LEU A 49 -4.69 7.99 10.17
C LEU A 49 -3.98 9.08 9.38
N GLN A 50 -2.74 8.84 8.92
CA GLN A 50 -2.01 9.77 8.07
C GLN A 50 -2.73 10.02 6.73
N MET A 51 -3.29 8.99 6.11
CA MET A 51 -4.07 9.15 4.87
C MET A 51 -5.33 9.99 5.12
N ARG A 52 -5.96 9.85 6.29
CA ARG A 52 -7.14 10.63 6.68
C ARG A 52 -6.84 12.11 6.93
N THR A 53 -5.59 12.49 7.20
CA THR A 53 -5.20 13.92 7.26
C THR A 53 -5.09 14.54 5.87
N GLN A 54 -4.88 13.74 4.82
CA GLN A 54 -4.77 14.20 3.44
C GLN A 54 -6.11 14.12 2.68
N ARG A 55 -6.96 13.14 2.99
CA ARG A 55 -8.31 12.99 2.44
C ARG A 55 -9.22 12.33 3.45
N ALA A 56 -10.36 12.94 3.77
CA ALA A 56 -11.30 12.40 4.74
C ALA A 56 -11.82 11.00 4.32
N PHE A 57 -12.16 10.17 5.31
CA PHE A 57 -12.76 8.84 5.14
C PHE A 57 -11.93 7.79 4.37
N MET A 58 -10.63 8.00 4.19
CA MET A 58 -9.75 6.99 3.59
C MET A 58 -9.83 5.69 4.40
N VAL A 59 -10.08 4.58 3.67
CA VAL A 59 -10.51 3.29 4.22
C VAL A 59 -11.81 3.47 5.01
N GLN A 60 -12.94 3.27 4.33
CA GLN A 60 -14.25 3.74 4.79
C GLN A 60 -14.91 2.78 5.77
N THR A 61 -14.73 1.47 5.59
CA THR A 61 -15.40 0.44 6.39
C THR A 61 -14.41 -0.42 7.17
N GLU A 62 -14.89 -1.05 8.24
CA GLU A 62 -14.10 -1.99 9.03
C GLU A 62 -13.58 -3.17 8.18
N LEU A 63 -14.43 -3.74 7.32
CA LEU A 63 -14.03 -4.84 6.43
C LEU A 63 -12.90 -4.43 5.48
N GLN A 64 -12.91 -3.19 4.99
CA GLN A 64 -11.80 -2.66 4.18
C GLN A 64 -10.51 -2.57 4.99
N TYR A 65 -10.60 -2.13 6.25
CA TYR A 65 -9.45 -2.04 7.15
C TYR A 65 -8.89 -3.45 7.46
N ILE A 66 -9.73 -4.40 7.84
CA ILE A 66 -9.34 -5.82 8.03
C ILE A 66 -8.68 -6.36 6.76
N PHE A 67 -9.24 -6.08 5.59
CA PHE A 67 -8.68 -6.53 4.32
C PHE A 67 -7.27 -5.97 4.08
N THR A 68 -6.97 -4.72 4.48
CA THR A 68 -5.60 -4.19 4.36
C THR A 68 -4.58 -5.02 5.15
N HIS A 69 -4.94 -5.48 6.35
CA HIS A 69 -4.09 -6.36 7.15
C HIS A 69 -3.91 -7.72 6.48
N LEU A 70 -5.01 -8.35 6.05
CA LEU A 70 -4.97 -9.67 5.40
C LEU A 70 -4.11 -9.64 4.13
N ALA A 71 -4.28 -8.62 3.29
CA ALA A 71 -3.52 -8.47 2.05
C ALA A 71 -2.01 -8.31 2.31
N VAL A 72 -1.63 -7.47 3.28
CA VAL A 72 -0.21 -7.26 3.64
C VAL A 72 0.39 -8.53 4.26
N MET A 73 -0.34 -9.22 5.15
CA MET A 73 0.11 -10.49 5.72
C MET A 73 0.28 -11.57 4.66
N TYR A 74 -0.67 -11.67 3.73
CA TYR A 74 -0.59 -12.60 2.60
C TYR A 74 0.64 -12.31 1.74
N TYR A 75 0.86 -11.04 1.40
CA TYR A 75 2.03 -10.58 0.65
C TYR A 75 3.36 -11.01 1.31
N ILE A 76 3.50 -10.79 2.61
CA ILE A 76 4.68 -11.23 3.38
C ILE A 76 4.84 -12.75 3.33
N SER A 77 3.74 -13.49 3.47
CA SER A 77 3.76 -14.95 3.49
C SER A 77 4.24 -15.56 2.16
N VAL A 78 3.82 -14.98 1.04
CA VAL A 78 4.20 -15.41 -0.31
C VAL A 78 5.65 -15.02 -0.60
N SER A 79 6.02 -13.77 -0.32
CA SER A 79 7.38 -13.26 -0.57
C SER A 79 8.47 -14.09 0.16
N ARG A 80 8.16 -14.60 1.37
CA ARG A 80 9.07 -15.48 2.12
C ARG A 80 9.25 -16.86 1.47
N ARG A 81 8.23 -17.39 0.80
CA ARG A 81 8.30 -18.69 0.12
C ARG A 81 9.16 -18.59 -1.13
N GLU A 82 8.98 -17.53 -1.91
CA GLU A 82 9.78 -17.28 -3.11
C GLU A 82 11.25 -17.03 -2.76
N GLY A 83 11.53 -16.29 -1.69
CA GLY A 83 12.90 -16.12 -1.20
C GLY A 83 13.59 -17.45 -0.83
N ARG A 84 12.86 -18.39 -0.20
CA ARG A 84 13.38 -19.73 0.15
C ARG A 84 13.49 -20.67 -1.05
N ALA A 85 12.66 -20.54 -2.08
CA ALA A 85 12.72 -21.37 -3.28
C ALA A 85 13.90 -21.00 -4.19
N ASN A 86 14.42 -19.78 -4.07
CA ASN A 86 15.56 -19.26 -4.85
C ASN A 86 16.89 -19.24 -4.07
N SER A 87 16.95 -19.90 -2.90
CA SER A 87 18.15 -20.07 -2.07
C SER A 87 18.58 -21.53 -2.05
#